data_AF-A0A2H0SDA1-F1
#
_entry.id   AF-A0A2H0SDA1-F1
#
_cell.length_a   1.000
_cell.length_b   1.000
_cell.length_c   1.000
_cell.angle_alpha   90.00
_cell.angle_beta   90.00
_cell.angle_gamma   90.00
#
_symmetry.space_group_name_H-M   'P 1'
#
loop_
_entity.id
_entity.type
_entity.pdbx_description
1 polymer ?
#
loop_
_entity_poly.entity_id
_entity_poly.type
_entity_poly.pdbx_seq_one_letter_code
_entity_poly.pdbx_strand_id
1 'polypeptide(L)'
;MYYATRKGYINIILIILALIALLALVGWLGYNIGRNIGASNDPSSIVKIITDPTEVALIPISLAQNANLHRSTGLAKVGIAEGKVEIDVLLEEGVSLPQGAAMSAWLVDAGNLGGLGEKSVSELDQQYGTPFANVDFSQKVDDAPFALYLGRLTWDSALESMHLFYEVNDLITPYDAIMITLESDGNNANYDPRPGTPIMIGEIQ
;
A
#
# COMPACT_ATOMS: atom_id res chain seq x y z
N MET A 1 -43.66 16.74 -47.25
CA MET A 1 -42.63 17.73 -47.65
C MET A 1 -42.41 18.69 -46.48
N TYR A 2 -41.53 18.37 -45.53
CA TYR A 2 -41.32 19.20 -44.32
C TYR A 2 -39.84 19.53 -44.07
N TYR A 3 -38.99 19.58 -45.10
CA TYR A 3 -37.56 19.90 -44.92
C TYR A 3 -36.95 20.65 -46.11
N ALA A 4 -37.53 21.80 -46.47
CA ALA A 4 -36.98 22.68 -47.50
C ALA A 4 -36.86 24.14 -47.02
N THR A 5 -36.50 24.35 -45.75
CA THR A 5 -36.10 25.68 -45.27
C THR A 5 -34.81 25.58 -44.48
N ARG A 6 -33.94 26.59 -44.60
CA ARG A 6 -32.61 26.70 -43.95
C ARG A 6 -32.63 26.42 -42.44
N LYS A 7 -33.76 26.69 -41.77
CA LYS A 7 -34.01 26.40 -40.35
C LYS A 7 -34.19 24.90 -40.05
N GLY A 8 -34.78 24.14 -40.97
CA GLY A 8 -34.94 22.68 -40.83
C GLY A 8 -33.60 21.94 -40.84
N TYR A 9 -32.67 22.36 -41.69
CA TYR A 9 -31.31 21.80 -41.74
C TYR A 9 -30.51 22.07 -40.46
N ILE A 10 -30.63 23.28 -39.89
CA ILE A 10 -29.96 23.63 -38.63
C ILE A 10 -30.47 22.76 -37.48
N ASN A 11 -31.78 22.52 -37.40
CA ASN A 11 -32.35 21.65 -36.37
C ASN A 11 -31.90 20.19 -36.51
N ILE A 12 -31.77 19.67 -37.73
CA ILE A 12 -31.26 18.32 -37.97
C ILE A 12 -29.79 18.20 -37.54
N ILE A 13 -28.96 19.20 -37.87
CA ILE A 13 -27.55 19.22 -37.48
C ILE A 13 -27.41 19.25 -35.94
N LEU A 14 -28.23 20.05 -35.25
CA LEU A 14 -28.22 20.12 -33.79
C LEU A 14 -28.61 18.80 -33.14
N ILE A 15 -29.61 18.10 -33.70
CA ILE A 15 -30.02 16.77 -33.21
C ILE A 15 -28.88 15.74 -33.40
N ILE A 16 -28.20 15.77 -34.55
CA ILE A 16 -27.05 14.89 -34.81
C ILE A 16 -25.91 15.15 -33.83
N LEU A 17 -25.58 16.43 -33.57
CA LEU A 17 -24.53 16.78 -32.60
C LEU A 17 -24.89 16.35 -31.18
N ALA A 18 -26.15 16.50 -30.77
CA ALA A 18 -26.62 16.03 -29.47
C ALA A 18 -26.51 14.50 -29.34
N LEU A 19 -26.84 13.75 -30.40
CA LEU A 19 -26.70 12.30 -30.41
C LEU A 19 -25.24 11.84 -30.35
N ILE A 20 -24.33 12.52 -31.05
CA ILE A 20 -22.89 12.23 -30.98
C ILE A 20 -22.35 12.49 -29.57
N ALA A 21 -22.72 13.61 -28.94
CA ALA A 21 -22.32 13.93 -27.58
C ALA A 21 -22.85 12.90 -26.57
N LEU A 22 -24.10 12.44 -26.75
CA LEU A 22 -24.68 11.38 -25.92
C LEU A 22 -23.94 10.05 -26.09
N LEU A 23 -23.58 9.67 -27.32
CA LEU A 23 -22.81 8.45 -27.58
C LEU A 23 -21.41 8.52 -26.97
N ALA A 24 -20.74 9.68 -27.04
CA ALA A 24 -19.44 9.88 -26.39
C ALA A 24 -19.56 9.79 -24.85
N LEU A 25 -20.62 10.36 -24.27
CA LEU A 25 -20.89 10.29 -22.83
C LEU A 25 -21.17 8.84 -22.39
N VAL A 26 -22.01 8.11 -23.12
CA VAL A 26 -22.31 6.69 -22.84
C VAL A 26 -21.05 5.82 -22.99
N GLY A 27 -20.23 6.07 -24.01
CA GLY A 27 -18.94 5.39 -24.18
C GLY A 27 -17.97 5.68 -23.04
N TRP A 28 -17.89 6.93 -22.58
CA TRP A 28 -17.05 7.33 -21.45
C TRP A 28 -17.52 6.72 -20.12
N LEU A 29 -18.83 6.70 -19.87
CA LEU A 29 -19.43 6.01 -18.72
C LEU A 29 -19.18 4.51 -18.78
N GLY A 30 -19.38 3.87 -19.93
CA GLY A 30 -19.10 2.45 -20.14
C GLY A 30 -17.62 2.10 -19.94
N TYR A 31 -16.71 2.96 -20.38
CA TYR A 31 -15.27 2.80 -20.16
C TYR A 31 -14.90 2.91 -18.68
N ASN A 32 -15.43 3.92 -17.96
CA ASN A 32 -15.15 4.09 -16.52
C ASN A 32 -15.78 2.99 -15.66
N ILE A 33 -17.01 2.57 -15.99
CA ILE A 33 -17.67 1.44 -15.32
C ILE A 33 -16.93 0.14 -15.66
N GLY A 34 -16.53 -0.08 -16.91
CA GLY A 34 -15.75 -1.24 -17.34
C GLY A 34 -14.38 -1.32 -16.67
N ARG A 35 -13.72 -0.17 -16.42
CA ARG A 35 -12.47 -0.11 -15.65
C ARG A 35 -12.67 -0.48 -14.17
N ASN A 36 -13.82 -0.15 -13.59
CA ASN A 36 -14.15 -0.48 -12.19
C ASN A 36 -14.72 -1.90 -12.02
N ILE A 37 -15.36 -2.47 -13.04
CA ILE A 37 -15.90 -3.85 -13.01
C ILE A 37 -14.85 -4.87 -13.48
N GLY A 38 -13.89 -4.47 -14.32
CA GLY A 38 -12.80 -5.33 -14.79
C GLY A 38 -11.75 -5.71 -13.74
N ALA A 39 -11.87 -5.23 -12.50
CA ALA A 39 -10.94 -5.50 -11.41
C ALA A 39 -11.39 -6.61 -10.45
N SER A 40 -12.61 -7.16 -10.55
CA SER A 40 -13.16 -7.98 -9.47
C SER A 40 -13.50 -9.43 -9.79
N ASN A 41 -13.05 -9.99 -10.91
CA ASN A 41 -13.30 -11.41 -11.18
C ASN A 41 -12.01 -12.12 -11.61
N ASP A 42 -11.05 -12.18 -10.70
CA ASP A 42 -10.06 -13.26 -10.72
C ASP A 42 -10.66 -14.44 -9.92
N PRO A 43 -11.10 -15.53 -10.58
CA PRO A 43 -11.74 -16.67 -9.91
C PRO A 43 -10.76 -17.53 -9.09
N SER A 44 -9.53 -17.05 -8.86
CA SER A 44 -8.53 -17.66 -7.97
C SER A 44 -8.30 -16.88 -6.67
N SER A 45 -9.24 -16.05 -6.21
CA SER A 45 -9.22 -15.60 -4.80
C SER A 45 -9.55 -16.79 -3.89
N ILE A 46 -8.58 -17.69 -3.75
CA ILE A 46 -8.48 -18.58 -2.60
C ILE A 46 -8.67 -17.64 -1.41
N VAL A 47 -9.73 -17.86 -0.64
CA VAL A 47 -10.00 -17.02 0.53
C VAL A 47 -8.77 -17.17 1.41
N LYS A 48 -8.01 -16.08 1.51
CA LYS A 48 -6.79 -15.98 2.29
C LYS A 48 -7.21 -15.86 3.74
N ILE A 49 -7.34 -17.01 4.41
CA ILE A 49 -7.81 -17.10 5.80
C ILE A 49 -6.63 -17.42 6.71
N ILE A 50 -6.56 -16.68 7.81
CA ILE A 50 -5.80 -17.03 9.01
C ILE A 50 -6.82 -17.58 10.00
N THR A 51 -6.65 -18.83 10.43
CA THR A 51 -7.67 -19.54 11.20
C THR A 51 -7.66 -19.19 12.69
N ASP A 52 -6.49 -18.86 13.23
CA ASP A 52 -6.30 -18.45 14.63
C ASP A 52 -5.28 -17.29 14.69
N PRO A 53 -5.71 -16.05 14.37
CA PRO A 53 -4.80 -14.92 14.29
C PRO A 53 -4.48 -14.31 15.66
N THR A 54 -3.21 -14.00 15.90
CA THR A 54 -2.83 -12.97 16.86
C THR A 54 -3.06 -11.60 16.23
N GLU A 55 -3.92 -10.78 16.83
CA GLU A 55 -4.14 -9.40 16.40
C GLU A 55 -3.09 -8.46 17.00
N VAL A 56 -2.47 -7.65 16.13
CA VAL A 56 -1.40 -6.72 16.48
C VAL A 56 -1.82 -5.32 16.04
N ALA A 57 -1.98 -4.42 17.01
CA ALA A 57 -2.22 -3.02 16.72
C ALA A 57 -0.91 -2.35 16.26
N LEU A 58 -0.94 -1.72 15.09
CA LEU A 58 0.18 -0.95 14.56
C LEU A 58 -0.02 0.52 14.92
N ILE A 59 0.86 1.03 15.78
CA ILE A 59 0.77 2.39 16.31
C ILE A 59 1.76 3.29 15.55
N PRO A 60 1.35 4.47 15.07
CA PRO A 60 2.28 5.45 14.51
C PRO A 60 3.37 5.84 15.50
N ILE A 61 4.60 5.92 15.01
CA ILE A 61 5.72 6.49 15.76
C ILE A 61 5.93 7.95 15.38
N SER A 62 6.79 8.66 16.11
CA SER A 62 7.03 10.10 15.91
C SER A 62 7.43 10.47 14.47
N LEU A 63 8.19 9.61 13.78
CA LEU A 63 8.62 9.83 12.40
C LEU A 63 7.45 9.85 11.38
N ALA A 64 6.30 9.23 11.70
CA ALA A 64 5.11 9.30 10.86
C ALA A 64 4.62 10.74 10.64
N GLN A 65 4.91 11.65 11.58
CA GLN A 65 4.55 13.06 11.46
C GLN A 65 5.19 13.73 10.24
N ASN A 66 6.42 13.35 9.88
CA ASN A 66 7.15 13.96 8.76
C ASN A 66 6.49 13.67 7.39
N ALA A 67 5.67 12.63 7.33
CA ALA A 67 4.88 12.28 6.15
C ALA A 67 3.37 12.61 6.32
N ASN A 68 2.98 13.34 7.37
CA ASN A 68 1.59 13.59 7.76
C ASN A 68 0.77 12.32 8.10
N LEU A 69 1.42 11.24 8.52
CA LEU A 69 0.81 9.93 8.81
C LEU A 69 0.57 9.66 10.31
N HIS A 70 0.87 10.62 11.18
CA HIS A 70 0.78 10.49 12.65
C HIS A 70 -0.59 10.12 13.23
N ARG A 71 -1.68 10.22 12.44
CA ARG A 71 -3.05 9.84 12.83
C ARG A 71 -3.59 8.63 12.07
N SER A 72 -2.78 8.04 11.19
CA SER A 72 -3.12 6.79 10.54
C SER A 72 -3.13 5.66 11.58
N THR A 73 -3.88 4.59 11.34
CA THR A 73 -3.91 3.43 12.22
C THR A 73 -3.59 2.18 11.41
N GLY A 74 -3.07 1.15 12.06
CA GLY A 74 -2.95 -0.14 11.40
C GLY A 74 -3.34 -1.29 12.30
N LEU A 75 -3.74 -2.39 11.68
CA LEU A 75 -4.03 -3.66 12.30
C LEU A 75 -3.33 -4.73 11.48
N ALA A 76 -2.71 -5.67 12.18
CA ALA A 76 -2.19 -6.87 11.56
C ALA A 76 -2.78 -8.11 12.23
N LYS A 77 -2.96 -9.17 11.44
CA LYS A 77 -3.32 -10.50 11.91
C LYS A 77 -2.18 -11.44 11.57
N VAL A 78 -1.64 -12.12 12.57
CA VAL A 78 -0.48 -13.00 12.43
C VAL A 78 -0.88 -14.42 12.76
N GLY A 79 -0.78 -15.32 11.79
CA GLY A 79 -0.89 -16.75 11.99
C GLY A 79 0.49 -17.38 12.06
N ILE A 80 1.12 -17.36 13.24
CA ILE A 80 2.51 -17.82 13.43
C ILE A 80 2.71 -19.26 12.94
N ALA A 81 1.79 -20.15 13.31
CA ALA A 81 1.83 -21.57 12.95
C ALA A 81 1.51 -21.81 11.46
N GLU A 82 0.84 -20.84 10.81
CA GLU A 82 0.43 -20.93 9.41
C GLU A 82 1.40 -20.21 8.46
N GLY A 83 2.39 -19.47 8.97
CA GLY A 83 3.28 -18.67 8.13
C GLY A 83 2.59 -17.53 7.40
N LYS A 84 1.47 -17.02 7.94
CA LYS A 84 0.62 -16.01 7.31
C LYS A 84 0.57 -14.70 8.08
N VAL A 85 0.56 -13.58 7.35
CA VAL A 85 0.38 -12.23 7.90
C VAL A 85 -0.56 -11.45 7.01
N GLU A 86 -1.60 -10.86 7.59
CA GLU A 86 -2.48 -9.88 6.94
C GLU A 86 -2.28 -8.52 7.62
N ILE A 87 -2.13 -7.45 6.83
CA ILE A 87 -1.90 -6.09 7.33
C ILE A 87 -2.85 -5.14 6.63
N ASP A 88 -3.52 -4.31 7.43
CA ASP A 88 -4.34 -3.19 6.99
C ASP A 88 -3.85 -1.92 7.66
N VAL A 89 -3.56 -0.89 6.86
CA VAL A 89 -3.22 0.45 7.33
C VAL A 89 -4.25 1.43 6.81
N LEU A 90 -5.02 2.01 7.72
CA LEU A 90 -5.99 3.06 7.44
C LEU A 90 -5.32 4.43 7.54
N LEU A 91 -5.35 5.18 6.44
CA LEU A 91 -4.88 6.57 6.43
C LEU A 91 -5.95 7.48 7.04
N GLU A 92 -5.52 8.58 7.66
CA GLU A 92 -6.45 9.62 8.10
C GLU A 92 -7.25 10.18 6.89
N GLU A 93 -8.50 10.57 7.12
CA GLU A 93 -9.35 11.16 6.08
C GLU A 93 -8.66 12.36 5.40
N GLY A 94 -8.62 12.34 4.06
CA GLY A 94 -7.97 13.38 3.26
C GLY A 94 -6.45 13.30 3.20
N VAL A 95 -5.82 12.35 3.90
CA VAL A 95 -4.39 12.07 3.79
C VAL A 95 -4.15 11.06 2.67
N SER A 96 -3.15 11.35 1.85
CA SER A 96 -2.65 10.44 0.82
C SER A 96 -1.15 10.22 1.02
N LEU A 97 -0.66 9.10 0.52
CA LEU A 97 0.78 8.89 0.46
C LEU A 97 1.43 10.01 -0.36
N PRO A 98 2.60 10.52 0.06
CA PRO A 98 3.37 11.45 -0.74
C PRO A 98 3.64 10.89 -2.14
N GLN A 99 3.75 11.77 -3.13
CA GLN A 99 3.96 11.36 -4.52
C GLN A 99 5.23 10.51 -4.65
N GLY A 100 5.10 9.31 -5.20
CA GLY A 100 6.21 8.37 -5.39
C GLY A 100 6.51 7.49 -4.17
N ALA A 101 5.93 7.79 -3.00
CA ALA A 101 6.21 7.04 -1.79
C ALA A 101 5.58 5.64 -1.79
N ALA A 102 6.16 4.74 -0.99
CA ALA A 102 5.71 3.35 -0.84
C ALA A 102 5.67 2.95 0.63
N MET A 103 4.58 2.32 1.07
CA MET A 103 4.56 1.63 2.36
C MET A 103 5.03 0.18 2.18
N SER A 104 5.95 -0.24 3.04
CA SER A 104 6.53 -1.58 3.06
C SER A 104 6.38 -2.17 4.45
N ALA A 105 6.06 -3.46 4.55
CA ALA A 105 5.91 -4.16 5.81
C ALA A 105 7.07 -5.13 6.07
N TRP A 106 7.40 -5.27 7.36
CA TRP A 106 8.50 -6.08 7.84
C TRP A 106 8.09 -6.81 9.11
N LEU A 107 8.48 -8.07 9.23
CA LEU A 107 8.59 -8.73 10.53
C LEU A 107 9.97 -8.43 11.09
N VAL A 108 10.03 -8.09 12.37
CA VAL A 108 11.27 -7.75 13.08
C VAL A 108 11.30 -8.43 14.44
N ASP A 109 12.51 -8.63 14.96
CA ASP A 109 12.77 -9.02 16.35
C ASP A 109 13.03 -7.75 17.19
N ALA A 110 12.23 -7.53 18.23
CA ALA A 110 12.15 -6.39 19.14
C ALA A 110 12.93 -6.69 20.44
N GLY A 111 13.21 -7.97 20.72
CA GLY A 111 14.12 -8.43 21.77
C GLY A 111 15.60 -8.43 21.38
N ASN A 112 15.93 -8.48 20.08
CA ASN A 112 17.29 -8.37 19.57
C ASN A 112 17.49 -7.07 18.78
N LEU A 113 18.31 -6.17 19.32
CA LEU A 113 18.72 -4.93 18.67
C LEU A 113 19.66 -5.22 17.48
N GLY A 114 19.11 -5.59 16.33
CA GLY A 114 19.85 -5.84 15.08
C GLY A 114 19.05 -5.34 13.88
N GLY A 115 19.53 -4.30 13.22
CA GLY A 115 18.85 -3.60 12.12
C GLY A 115 19.38 -3.95 10.72
N LEU A 116 18.67 -3.53 9.69
CA LEU A 116 18.85 -4.05 8.34
C LEU A 116 20.27 -3.80 7.80
N GLY A 117 20.90 -4.87 7.29
CA GLY A 117 22.22 -4.81 6.69
C GLY A 117 22.30 -3.74 5.60
N GLU A 118 23.42 -3.01 5.58
CA GLU A 118 23.68 -1.95 4.62
C GLU A 118 23.53 -2.43 3.18
N LYS A 119 22.39 -2.14 2.56
CA LYS A 119 22.30 -2.08 1.10
C LYS A 119 21.39 -0.90 0.73
N SER A 120 22.05 0.14 0.22
CA SER A 120 21.43 1.19 -0.60
C SER A 120 20.36 2.04 0.11
N VAL A 121 20.73 2.90 1.06
CA VAL A 121 19.81 3.97 1.47
C VAL A 121 19.98 5.15 0.51
N SER A 122 18.90 5.61 -0.13
CA SER A 122 18.95 6.84 -0.93
C SER A 122 18.87 8.08 -0.02
N GLU A 123 19.46 9.21 -0.42
CA GLU A 123 19.24 10.49 0.30
C GLU A 123 17.76 10.88 0.33
N LEU A 124 16.96 10.44 -0.65
CA LEU A 124 15.52 10.70 -0.69
C LEU A 124 14.80 10.00 0.46
N ASP A 125 15.23 8.81 0.87
CA ASP A 125 14.57 8.05 1.95
C ASP A 125 14.74 8.71 3.32
N GLN A 126 15.70 9.64 3.43
CA GLN A 126 15.90 10.46 4.61
C GLN A 126 14.91 11.62 4.74
N GLN A 127 14.11 11.90 3.70
CA GLN A 127 13.19 13.05 3.71
C GLN A 127 12.13 12.97 4.81
N TYR A 128 11.78 11.75 5.25
CA TYR A 128 10.82 11.52 6.32
C TYR A 128 11.46 11.23 7.67
N GLY A 129 12.79 11.19 7.75
CA GLY A 129 13.53 10.82 8.94
C GLY A 129 14.63 9.84 8.64
N THR A 130 15.40 9.47 9.66
CA THR A 130 16.48 8.50 9.50
C THR A 130 15.90 7.14 9.11
N PRO A 131 16.26 6.59 7.93
CA PRO A 131 15.79 5.27 7.52
C PRO A 131 16.40 4.20 8.41
N PHE A 132 15.73 3.06 8.50
CA PHE A 132 16.10 1.99 9.42
C PHE A 132 17.54 1.45 9.20
N ALA A 133 18.06 1.55 7.97
CA ALA A 133 19.42 1.10 7.59
C ALA A 133 20.49 2.21 7.61
N ASN A 134 20.22 3.40 8.19
CA ASN A 134 21.21 4.49 8.27
C ASN A 134 22.35 4.18 9.25
N VAL A 135 23.55 4.72 9.00
CA VAL A 135 24.75 4.49 9.82
C VAL A 135 24.61 4.83 11.32
N ASP A 136 23.82 5.86 11.66
CA ASP A 136 23.54 6.28 13.04
C ASP A 136 22.61 5.30 13.79
N PHE A 137 21.81 4.54 13.03
CA PHE A 137 21.13 3.35 13.52
C PHE A 137 22.06 2.13 13.44
N SER A 138 22.88 2.00 12.39
CA SER A 138 23.79 0.87 12.08
C SER A 138 24.83 0.58 13.16
N GLN A 139 25.39 1.62 13.80
CA GLN A 139 26.38 1.45 14.87
C GLN A 139 25.79 0.81 16.14
N LYS A 140 24.46 0.70 16.21
CA LYS A 140 23.73 -0.05 17.26
C LYS A 140 23.19 -1.40 16.76
N VAL A 141 23.52 -1.78 15.52
CA VAL A 141 22.77 -2.68 14.63
C VAL A 141 23.72 -3.58 13.83
N ASP A 142 25.00 -3.69 14.20
CA ASP A 142 26.06 -4.33 13.40
C ASP A 142 25.94 -5.87 13.20
N ASP A 143 24.79 -6.51 13.45
CA ASP A 143 24.56 -7.95 13.20
C ASP A 143 23.05 -8.30 12.98
N ALA A 144 22.47 -8.14 11.78
CA ALA A 144 21.06 -8.51 11.54
C ALA A 144 20.79 -9.71 10.61
N PRO A 145 20.48 -10.87 11.20
CA PRO A 145 19.72 -11.96 10.60
C PRO A 145 18.18 -11.85 10.69
N PHE A 146 17.60 -10.84 11.37
CA PHE A 146 16.22 -10.93 11.92
C PHE A 146 15.21 -9.86 11.47
N ALA A 147 15.22 -9.49 10.18
CA ALA A 147 14.10 -8.75 9.59
C ALA A 147 13.65 -9.40 8.26
N LEU A 148 12.37 -9.74 8.16
CA LEU A 148 11.77 -10.36 6.96
C LEU A 148 10.87 -9.35 6.25
N TYR A 149 11.22 -9.04 5.00
CA TYR A 149 10.38 -8.23 4.14
C TYR A 149 9.10 -8.99 3.79
N LEU A 150 7.94 -8.43 4.12
CA LEU A 150 6.63 -9.01 3.82
C LEU A 150 6.09 -8.55 2.46
N GLY A 151 6.57 -7.43 1.96
CA GLY A 151 6.05 -6.82 0.73
C GLY A 151 5.63 -5.37 0.90
N ARG A 152 5.25 -4.77 -0.23
CA ARG A 152 4.69 -3.42 -0.33
C ARG A 152 3.19 -3.48 -0.12
N LEU A 153 2.65 -2.59 0.72
CA LEU A 153 1.20 -2.43 0.86
C LEU A 153 0.64 -1.74 -0.39
N THR A 154 -0.52 -2.19 -0.83
CA THR A 154 -1.24 -1.63 -1.98
C THR A 154 -2.63 -1.16 -1.55
N TRP A 155 -3.13 -0.09 -2.16
CA TRP A 155 -4.49 0.38 -1.88
C TRP A 155 -5.53 -0.68 -2.26
N ASP A 156 -6.35 -1.09 -1.30
CA ASP A 156 -7.51 -1.93 -1.50
C ASP A 156 -8.79 -1.08 -1.41
N SER A 157 -9.54 -1.00 -2.52
CA SER A 157 -10.75 -0.19 -2.60
C SER A 157 -11.95 -0.77 -1.86
N ALA A 158 -11.97 -2.07 -1.57
CA ALA A 158 -13.04 -2.71 -0.83
C ALA A 158 -12.88 -2.50 0.68
N LEU A 159 -11.62 -2.47 1.16
CA LEU A 159 -11.27 -2.21 2.56
C LEU A 159 -11.06 -0.72 2.86
N GLU A 160 -10.90 0.12 1.82
CA GLU A 160 -10.53 1.53 1.93
C GLU A 160 -9.23 1.72 2.75
N SER A 161 -8.27 0.81 2.59
CA SER A 161 -7.02 0.74 3.34
C SER A 161 -5.81 0.46 2.44
N MET A 162 -4.61 0.70 2.96
CA MET A 162 -3.39 0.12 2.42
C MET A 162 -3.28 -1.32 2.95
N HIS A 163 -3.33 -2.30 2.06
CA HIS A 163 -3.47 -3.71 2.39
C HIS A 163 -2.29 -4.55 1.90
N LEU A 164 -1.94 -5.58 2.66
CA LEU A 164 -1.00 -6.63 2.29
C LEU A 164 -1.44 -7.97 2.90
N PHE A 165 -1.36 -9.03 2.09
CA PHE A 165 -1.40 -10.41 2.59
C PHE A 165 -0.15 -11.16 2.18
N TYR A 166 0.55 -11.68 3.18
CA TYR A 166 1.78 -12.45 3.06
C TYR A 166 1.55 -13.89 3.51
N GLU A 167 2.13 -14.83 2.78
CA GLU A 167 2.09 -16.26 3.09
C GLU A 167 3.40 -16.90 2.68
N VAL A 168 3.96 -17.68 3.60
CA VAL A 168 5.10 -18.57 3.38
C VAL A 168 4.84 -19.92 3.99
N ASN A 169 5.57 -20.92 3.51
CA ASN A 169 5.49 -22.29 4.05
C ASN A 169 6.34 -22.47 5.33
N ASP A 170 7.02 -21.43 5.79
CA ASP A 170 7.91 -21.45 6.96
C ASP A 170 7.29 -20.75 8.17
N LEU A 171 7.77 -21.08 9.37
CA LEU A 171 7.33 -20.45 10.61
C LEU A 171 7.79 -18.98 10.69
N ILE A 172 6.92 -18.12 11.21
CA ILE A 172 7.19 -16.68 11.47
C ILE A 172 8.08 -16.49 12.72
N THR A 173 8.43 -17.53 13.45
CA THR A 173 9.40 -17.45 14.56
C THR A 173 10.82 -17.25 14.00
N PRO A 174 11.65 -16.31 14.53
CA PRO A 174 11.59 -15.72 15.87
C PRO A 174 11.03 -14.28 15.94
N TYR A 175 10.28 -13.79 14.96
CA TYR A 175 9.83 -12.40 14.96
C TYR A 175 8.76 -12.13 16.03
N ASP A 176 8.87 -11.00 16.73
CA ASP A 176 8.02 -10.57 17.84
C ASP A 176 7.39 -9.18 17.59
N ALA A 177 7.61 -8.57 16.42
CA ALA A 177 6.99 -7.32 16.04
C ALA A 177 6.79 -7.19 14.53
N ILE A 178 5.85 -6.33 14.15
CA ILE A 178 5.59 -5.90 12.78
C ILE A 178 5.89 -4.41 12.68
N MET A 179 6.63 -4.03 11.65
CA MET A 179 7.00 -2.65 11.37
C MET A 179 6.56 -2.26 9.96
N ILE A 180 6.01 -1.05 9.84
CA ILE A 180 5.72 -0.42 8.56
C ILE A 180 6.72 0.69 8.32
N THR A 181 7.35 0.68 7.14
CA THR A 181 8.26 1.73 6.68
C THR A 181 7.67 2.48 5.50
N LEU A 182 8.06 3.74 5.34
CA LEU A 182 7.76 4.58 4.20
C LEU A 182 9.03 4.85 3.39
N GLU A 183 9.08 4.34 2.17
CA GLU A 183 10.11 4.64 1.18
C GLU A 183 9.70 5.86 0.35
N SER A 184 10.68 6.66 -0.04
CA SER A 184 10.49 7.98 -0.67
C SER A 184 10.33 7.97 -2.19
N ASP A 185 10.97 7.02 -2.86
CA ASP A 185 11.15 6.99 -4.32
C ASP A 185 10.35 5.85 -4.98
N GLY A 186 9.78 4.94 -4.17
CA GLY A 186 8.96 3.82 -4.60
C GLY A 186 9.66 2.90 -5.59
N ASN A 187 10.99 2.81 -5.52
CA ASN A 187 11.79 1.96 -6.41
C ASN A 187 11.31 0.51 -6.36
N ASN A 188 11.04 -0.07 -7.53
CA ASN A 188 10.54 -1.44 -7.66
C ASN A 188 11.63 -2.41 -8.15
N ALA A 189 12.92 -2.08 -7.96
CA ALA A 189 14.00 -2.96 -8.39
C ALA A 189 13.94 -4.30 -7.65
N ASN A 190 14.03 -5.40 -8.41
CA ASN A 190 13.68 -6.78 -8.02
C ASN A 190 14.38 -7.37 -6.79
N TYR A 191 15.36 -6.69 -6.19
CA TYR A 191 15.99 -7.13 -4.95
C TYR A 191 16.75 -5.99 -4.26
N ASP A 192 16.04 -4.91 -3.93
CA ASP A 192 16.56 -3.88 -3.03
C ASP A 192 15.57 -3.65 -1.88
N PRO A 193 15.49 -4.57 -0.89
CA PRO A 193 14.69 -4.34 0.32
C PRO A 193 15.35 -3.22 1.13
N ARG A 194 15.14 -1.98 0.69
CA ARG A 194 15.59 -0.77 1.38
C ARG A 194 14.53 -0.44 2.41
N PRO A 195 14.79 -0.64 3.70
CA PRO A 195 13.84 -0.15 4.66
C PRO A 195 13.80 1.38 4.60
N GLY A 196 12.63 1.89 4.25
CA GLY A 196 12.35 3.30 4.35
C GLY A 196 12.37 3.80 5.80
N THR A 197 11.83 4.99 6.00
CA THR A 197 11.62 5.55 7.34
C THR A 197 10.57 4.73 8.09
N PRO A 198 10.85 4.19 9.30
CA PRO A 198 9.81 3.55 10.11
C PRO A 198 8.69 4.54 10.45
N ILE A 199 7.44 4.14 10.25
CA ILE A 199 6.26 4.98 10.52
C ILE A 199 5.27 4.34 11.49
N MET A 200 5.22 3.01 11.58
CA MET A 200 4.37 2.29 12.54
C MET A 200 5.06 1.04 13.06
N ILE A 201 4.73 0.64 14.29
CA ILE A 201 5.18 -0.62 14.88
C ILE A 201 4.09 -1.22 15.77
N GLY A 202 4.04 -2.54 15.84
CA GLY A 202 3.21 -3.29 16.79
C GLY A 202 3.88 -4.59 17.22
N GLU A 203 3.76 -4.93 18.50
CA GLU A 203 4.33 -6.15 19.09
C GLU A 203 3.39 -7.36 18.88
N ILE A 204 3.98 -8.50 18.51
CA ILE A 204 3.35 -9.81 18.44
C ILE A 204 3.47 -10.43 19.84
N GLN A 205 2.34 -10.53 20.55
CA GLN A 205 2.25 -11.08 21.91
C GLN A 205 2.04 -12.59 21.94
#